data_AF-A0A7F5RDC0-F1
#
_entry.id   AF-A0A7F5RDC0-F1
#
_cell.length_a   1.000
_cell.length_b   1.000
_cell.length_c   1.000
_cell.angle_alpha   90.00
_cell.angle_beta   90.00
_cell.angle_gamma   90.00
#
_symmetry.space_group_name_H-M   'P 1'
#
loop_
_entity.id
_entity.type
_entity.pdbx_description
1 polymer ?
#
loop_
_entity_poly.entity_id
_entity_poly.type
_entity_poly.pdbx_seq_one_letter_code
_entity_poly.pdbx_strand_id
1 'polypeptide(L)'
;MFIPVSDRERQEFLCRNERKFIPGYTGHCPNIKFHFGKSYGADTKEILEELRDHNAIRDIYTKRYREEDYSKDVLKFTERQRQYRKRKDEEEKRIRARSAPRLTPIRSEDQVDRMVKEYEARITYKEKELSPECPPISGYTGHIPRVKASEESLSQRYSTAVRKSLERLREERKRQHYFKGIQDDIDRAIKGLDKQCLKDD
;
A
#
# COMPACT_ATOMS: atom_id res chain seq x y z
N MET A 1 4.80 2.37 -28.24
CA MET A 1 5.06 3.52 -27.36
C MET A 1 3.74 4.07 -26.88
N PHE A 2 3.52 4.13 -25.57
CA PHE A 2 2.37 4.82 -24.97
C PHE A 2 2.80 6.26 -24.72
N ILE A 3 2.16 7.22 -25.40
CA ILE A 3 2.41 8.64 -25.17
C ILE A 3 1.47 9.06 -24.02
N PRO A 4 1.99 9.45 -22.85
CA PRO A 4 1.13 9.85 -21.74
C PRO A 4 0.44 11.17 -22.08
N VAL A 5 -0.89 11.17 -22.06
CA VAL A 5 -1.72 12.38 -22.22
C VAL A 5 -1.46 13.32 -21.05
N SER A 6 -1.10 14.57 -21.34
CA SER A 6 -0.84 15.60 -20.33
C SER A 6 -2.12 15.95 -19.55
N ASP A 7 -1.96 16.42 -18.32
CA ASP A 7 -3.12 16.80 -17.48
C ASP A 7 -3.98 17.89 -18.12
N ARG A 8 -3.35 18.78 -18.90
CA ARG A 8 -4.03 19.81 -19.66
C ARG A 8 -4.90 19.22 -20.78
N GLU A 9 -4.36 18.31 -21.58
CA GLU A 9 -5.12 17.64 -22.65
C GLU A 9 -6.27 16.80 -22.08
N ARG A 10 -6.05 16.17 -20.92
CA ARG A 10 -7.12 15.47 -20.17
C ARG A 10 -8.23 16.42 -19.75
N GLN A 11 -7.88 17.57 -19.19
CA GLN A 11 -8.86 18.59 -18.79
C GLN A 11 -9.61 19.16 -19.99
N GLU A 12 -8.92 19.48 -21.09
CA GLU A 12 -9.55 19.96 -22.32
C GLU A 12 -10.54 18.93 -22.90
N PHE A 13 -10.19 17.63 -22.87
CA PHE A 13 -11.09 16.56 -23.27
C PHE A 13 -12.32 16.44 -22.37
N LEU A 14 -12.14 16.55 -21.05
CA LEU A 14 -13.26 16.49 -20.09
C LEU A 14 -14.18 17.72 -20.20
N CYS A 15 -13.62 18.93 -20.31
CA CYS A 15 -14.39 20.16 -20.49
C CYS A 15 -15.20 20.16 -21.80
N ARG A 16 -14.66 19.64 -22.89
CA ARG A 16 -15.41 19.50 -24.16
C ARG A 16 -16.61 18.56 -24.04
N ASN A 17 -16.62 17.67 -23.05
CA ASN A 17 -17.68 16.69 -22.81
C ASN A 17 -18.54 17.03 -21.59
N GLU A 18 -18.41 18.23 -21.00
CA GLU A 18 -19.06 18.60 -19.73
C GLU A 18 -20.60 18.45 -19.73
N ARG A 19 -21.23 18.40 -20.91
CA ARG A 19 -22.69 18.27 -21.08
C ARG A 19 -23.13 16.96 -21.72
N LYS A 20 -22.30 15.92 -21.70
CA LYS A 20 -22.65 14.59 -22.23
C LYS A 20 -21.89 13.49 -21.52
N PHE A 21 -22.41 12.27 -21.54
CA PHE A 21 -21.66 11.16 -20.94
C PHE A 21 -20.53 10.71 -21.86
N ILE A 22 -19.43 10.31 -21.22
CA ILE A 22 -18.29 9.75 -21.92
C ILE A 22 -18.66 8.38 -22.49
N PRO A 23 -18.19 8.03 -23.70
CA PRO A 23 -18.26 6.66 -24.19
C PRO A 23 -17.64 5.70 -23.17
N GLY A 24 -18.34 4.62 -22.83
CA GLY A 24 -17.91 3.66 -21.80
C GLY A 24 -18.34 3.99 -20.38
N TYR A 25 -19.16 5.03 -20.16
CA TYR A 25 -19.83 5.26 -18.88
C TYR A 25 -20.74 4.07 -18.52
N THR A 26 -20.50 3.46 -17.35
CA THR A 26 -21.23 2.27 -16.88
C THR A 26 -22.31 2.59 -15.84
N GLY A 27 -22.49 3.86 -15.48
CA GLY A 27 -23.52 4.31 -14.55
C GLY A 27 -24.90 4.47 -15.20
N HIS A 28 -25.89 4.85 -14.40
CA HIS A 28 -27.26 5.05 -14.87
C HIS A 28 -27.39 6.33 -15.71
N CYS A 29 -27.94 6.20 -16.93
CA CYS A 29 -28.44 7.32 -17.71
C CYS A 29 -29.97 7.28 -17.74
N PRO A 30 -30.66 8.33 -17.27
CA PRO A 30 -32.13 8.40 -17.33
C PRO A 30 -32.61 8.38 -18.78
N ASN A 31 -33.77 7.78 -19.06
CA ASN A 31 -34.44 7.78 -20.36
C ASN A 31 -33.66 7.24 -21.59
N ILE A 32 -32.39 6.82 -21.44
CA ILE A 32 -31.53 6.36 -22.54
C ILE A 32 -32.12 5.20 -23.35
N LYS A 33 -32.92 4.35 -22.71
CA LYS A 33 -33.62 3.23 -23.36
C LYS A 33 -34.66 3.66 -24.41
N PHE A 34 -35.08 4.93 -24.39
CA PHE A 34 -36.04 5.50 -25.32
C PHE A 34 -35.36 6.30 -26.45
N HIS A 35 -34.03 6.40 -26.44
CA HIS A 35 -33.26 7.13 -27.45
C HIS A 35 -32.40 6.14 -28.24
N PHE A 36 -32.56 6.15 -29.56
CA PHE A 36 -31.85 5.24 -30.45
C PHE A 36 -31.61 5.91 -31.81
N GLY A 37 -30.60 5.43 -32.53
CA GLY A 37 -30.27 5.92 -33.87
C GLY A 37 -29.28 7.10 -33.89
N LYS A 38 -28.83 7.59 -32.73
CA LYS A 38 -27.73 8.56 -32.62
C LYS A 38 -26.54 7.94 -31.85
N SER A 39 -25.45 8.68 -31.75
CA SER A 39 -24.32 8.27 -30.92
C SER A 39 -24.64 8.46 -29.43
N TYR A 40 -24.05 7.63 -28.56
CA TYR A 40 -24.26 7.70 -27.11
C TYR A 40 -24.04 9.11 -26.52
N GLY A 41 -23.02 9.82 -27.00
CA GLY A 41 -22.76 11.20 -26.56
C GLY A 41 -23.79 12.22 -27.04
N ALA A 42 -24.48 11.97 -28.15
CA ALA A 42 -25.55 12.83 -28.65
C ALA A 42 -26.86 12.56 -27.91
N ASP A 43 -27.24 11.29 -27.73
CA ASP A 43 -28.44 10.91 -26.97
C ASP A 43 -28.35 11.38 -25.52
N THR A 44 -27.23 11.14 -24.85
CA THR A 44 -27.04 11.58 -23.46
C THR A 44 -27.01 13.09 -23.30
N LYS A 45 -26.55 13.83 -24.32
CA LYS A 45 -26.60 15.30 -24.33
C LYS A 45 -28.05 15.79 -24.39
N GLU A 46 -28.82 15.27 -25.33
CA GLU A 46 -30.24 15.64 -25.52
C GLU A 46 -31.06 15.32 -24.28
N ILE A 47 -30.87 14.13 -23.69
CA ILE A 47 -31.49 13.75 -22.42
C ILE A 47 -31.13 14.74 -21.30
N LEU A 48 -29.85 15.13 -21.19
CA LEU A 48 -29.40 16.08 -20.17
C LEU A 48 -29.94 17.49 -20.41
N GLU A 49 -30.16 17.89 -21.66
CA GLU A 49 -30.80 19.16 -22.06
C GLU A 49 -32.30 19.13 -21.77
N GLU A 50 -33.01 18.06 -22.16
CA GLU A 50 -34.42 17.83 -21.84
C GLU A 50 -34.68 17.85 -20.34
N LEU A 51 -33.83 17.18 -19.55
CA LEU A 51 -33.95 17.21 -18.08
C LEU A 51 -33.67 18.59 -17.49
N ARG A 52 -32.81 19.38 -18.12
CA ARG A 52 -32.52 20.76 -17.72
C ARG A 52 -33.71 21.67 -18.03
N ASP A 53 -34.40 21.45 -19.13
CA ASP A 53 -35.55 22.27 -19.57
C ASP A 53 -36.85 21.83 -18.88
N HIS A 54 -37.00 20.53 -18.61
CA HIS A 54 -38.04 19.98 -17.73
C HIS A 54 -37.85 20.35 -16.24
N ASN A 55 -36.82 21.14 -15.89
CA ASN A 55 -36.79 21.84 -14.60
C ASN A 55 -37.96 22.81 -14.41
N ALA A 56 -38.75 23.14 -15.43
CA ALA A 56 -40.06 23.77 -15.25
C ALA A 56 -41.01 22.91 -14.37
N ILE A 57 -40.91 21.58 -14.45
CA ILE A 57 -41.61 20.66 -13.55
C ILE A 57 -40.98 20.73 -12.17
N ARG A 58 -39.65 20.76 -12.06
CA ARG A 58 -38.97 20.93 -10.78
C ARG A 58 -39.40 22.21 -10.07
N ASP A 59 -39.45 23.36 -10.74
CA ASP A 59 -39.86 24.65 -10.18
C ASP A 59 -41.34 24.72 -9.74
N ILE A 60 -42.24 24.02 -10.44
CA ILE A 60 -43.65 23.89 -10.05
C ILE A 60 -43.80 23.02 -8.79
N TYR A 61 -42.99 21.97 -8.66
CA TYR A 61 -43.01 21.08 -7.50
C TYR A 61 -42.18 21.62 -6.31
N THR A 62 -41.07 22.32 -6.53
CA THR A 62 -40.19 22.87 -5.49
C THR A 62 -40.72 24.14 -4.85
N LYS A 63 -41.46 25.00 -5.58
CA LYS A 63 -42.12 26.16 -4.94
C LYS A 63 -43.19 25.77 -3.92
N ARG A 64 -43.70 24.54 -3.94
CA ARG A 64 -44.71 24.04 -2.99
C ARG A 64 -44.15 23.24 -1.81
N TYR A 65 -42.89 22.82 -1.84
CA TYR A 65 -42.26 22.09 -0.73
C TYR A 65 -40.87 22.68 -0.42
N ARG A 66 -40.75 23.27 0.77
CA ARG A 66 -39.54 23.91 1.34
C ARG A 66 -38.27 23.08 1.09
N GLU A 67 -37.26 23.72 0.46
CA GLU A 67 -36.01 23.10 0.02
C GLU A 67 -35.00 22.73 1.14
N GLU A 68 -35.18 23.17 2.38
CA GLU A 68 -34.13 23.01 3.43
C GLU A 68 -34.08 21.63 4.11
N ASP A 69 -35.11 20.80 3.94
CA ASP A 69 -35.31 19.61 4.79
C ASP A 69 -35.04 18.26 4.11
N TYR A 70 -35.03 18.18 2.77
CA TYR A 70 -34.91 16.89 2.06
C TYR A 70 -33.56 16.20 2.32
N SER A 71 -32.46 16.95 2.24
CA SER A 71 -31.12 16.40 2.49
C SER A 71 -30.96 15.93 3.94
N LYS A 72 -31.54 16.66 4.90
CA LYS A 72 -31.53 16.29 6.32
C LYS A 72 -32.40 15.09 6.60
N ASP A 73 -33.57 14.96 5.98
CA ASP A 73 -34.48 13.84 6.22
C ASP A 73 -34.00 12.55 5.56
N VAL A 74 -33.37 12.62 4.38
CA VAL A 74 -32.66 11.49 3.77
C VAL A 74 -31.45 11.09 4.63
N LEU A 75 -30.67 12.04 5.15
CA LEU A 75 -29.60 11.73 6.10
C LEU A 75 -30.15 11.06 7.37
N LYS A 76 -31.17 11.63 8.01
CA LYS A 76 -31.82 11.04 9.21
C LYS A 76 -32.35 9.64 8.93
N PHE A 77 -32.94 9.40 7.76
CA PHE A 77 -33.41 8.07 7.36
C PHE A 77 -32.25 7.08 7.23
N THR A 78 -31.18 7.45 6.53
CA THR A 78 -30.01 6.57 6.34
C THR A 78 -29.28 6.28 7.65
N GLU A 79 -29.16 7.26 8.54
CA GLU A 79 -28.62 7.09 9.89
C GLU A 79 -29.49 6.15 10.73
N ARG A 80 -30.81 6.33 10.69
CA ARG A 80 -31.76 5.45 11.38
C ARG A 80 -31.65 4.00 10.88
N GLN A 81 -31.54 3.79 9.57
CA GLN A 81 -31.30 2.46 8.99
C GLN A 81 -29.96 1.86 9.46
N ARG A 82 -28.89 2.66 9.54
CA ARG A 82 -27.59 2.21 10.05
C ARG A 82 -27.67 1.82 11.53
N GLN A 83 -28.41 2.57 12.34
CA GLN A 83 -28.63 2.25 13.75
C GLN A 83 -29.45 0.97 13.92
N TYR A 84 -30.52 0.78 13.13
CA TYR A 84 -31.29 -0.47 13.15
C TYR A 84 -30.42 -1.68 12.84
N ARG A 85 -29.57 -1.61 11.81
CA ARG A 85 -28.62 -2.68 11.49
C ARG A 85 -27.68 -2.97 12.67
N LYS A 86 -27.07 -1.93 13.25
CA LYS A 86 -26.21 -2.09 14.43
C LYS A 86 -26.93 -2.74 15.60
N ARG A 87 -28.14 -2.28 15.95
CA ARG A 87 -28.93 -2.85 17.06
C ARG A 87 -29.31 -4.30 16.80
N LYS A 88 -29.72 -4.62 15.58
CA LYS A 88 -30.02 -5.99 15.16
C LYS A 88 -28.78 -6.88 15.27
N ASP A 89 -27.63 -6.45 14.76
CA ASP A 89 -26.37 -7.19 14.85
C ASP A 89 -25.93 -7.38 16.30
N GLU A 90 -26.08 -6.36 17.15
CA GLU A 90 -25.80 -6.44 18.59
C GLU A 90 -26.73 -7.42 19.31
N GLU A 91 -28.02 -7.39 18.99
CA GLU A 91 -29.02 -8.29 19.56
C GLU A 91 -28.78 -9.73 19.11
N GLU A 92 -28.49 -9.97 17.84
CA GLU A 92 -28.08 -11.28 17.32
C GLU A 92 -26.80 -11.78 18.00
N LYS A 93 -25.79 -10.91 18.19
CA LYS A 93 -24.58 -11.26 18.95
C LYS A 93 -24.89 -11.60 20.41
N ARG A 94 -25.78 -10.85 21.07
CA ARG A 94 -26.21 -11.11 22.45
C ARG A 94 -26.93 -12.45 22.56
N ILE A 95 -27.85 -12.75 21.64
CA ILE A 95 -28.56 -14.03 21.59
C ILE A 95 -27.57 -15.17 21.39
N ARG A 96 -26.65 -15.04 20.43
CA ARG A 96 -25.60 -16.03 20.17
C ARG A 96 -24.69 -16.23 21.38
N ALA A 97 -24.28 -15.16 22.05
CA ALA A 97 -23.45 -15.24 23.25
C ALA A 97 -24.18 -15.89 24.43
N ARG A 98 -25.50 -15.68 24.56
CA ARG A 98 -26.34 -16.32 25.59
C ARG A 98 -26.58 -17.81 25.31
N SER A 99 -26.74 -18.19 24.04
CA SER A 99 -26.94 -19.59 23.65
C SER A 99 -25.64 -20.38 23.56
N ALA A 100 -24.49 -19.70 23.47
CA ALA A 100 -23.20 -20.35 23.39
C ALA A 100 -22.81 -20.96 24.75
N PRO A 101 -22.36 -22.22 24.79
CA PRO A 101 -21.84 -22.81 26.01
C PRO A 101 -20.58 -22.05 26.46
N ARG A 102 -20.42 -21.88 27.78
CA ARG A 102 -19.19 -21.30 28.33
C ARG A 102 -18.04 -22.28 28.12
N LEU A 103 -17.19 -21.99 27.14
CA LEU A 103 -16.00 -22.79 26.83
C LEU A 103 -14.94 -22.58 27.91
N THR A 104 -14.31 -23.66 28.34
CA THR A 104 -13.07 -23.59 29.12
C THR A 104 -11.90 -23.27 28.19
N PRO A 105 -10.99 -22.37 28.57
CA PRO A 105 -9.78 -22.12 27.80
C PRO A 105 -9.01 -23.42 27.55
N ILE A 106 -8.61 -23.67 26.30
CA ILE A 106 -7.84 -24.87 25.93
C ILE A 106 -6.40 -24.79 26.48
N ARG A 107 -5.91 -23.58 26.72
CA ARG A 107 -4.54 -23.28 27.16
C ARG A 107 -4.57 -22.44 28.44
N SER A 108 -3.56 -22.62 29.28
CA SER A 108 -3.37 -21.74 30.45
C SER A 108 -3.08 -20.31 29.99
N GLU A 109 -3.48 -19.33 30.80
CA GLU A 109 -3.30 -17.91 30.51
C GLU A 109 -1.83 -17.57 30.19
N ASP A 110 -0.89 -18.12 30.96
CA ASP A 110 0.54 -17.99 30.71
C ASP A 110 0.99 -18.52 29.34
N GLN A 111 0.36 -19.60 28.85
CA GLN A 111 0.68 -20.11 27.51
C GLN A 111 0.17 -19.17 26.43
N VAL A 112 -1.02 -18.58 26.61
CA VAL A 112 -1.59 -17.61 25.68
C VAL A 112 -0.71 -16.36 25.63
N ASP A 113 -0.30 -15.82 26.79
CA ASP A 113 0.56 -14.63 26.85
C ASP A 113 1.93 -14.88 26.21
N ARG A 114 2.54 -16.05 26.48
CA ARG A 114 3.79 -16.46 25.78
C ARG A 114 3.61 -16.52 24.27
N MET A 115 2.54 -17.14 23.77
CA MET A 115 2.29 -17.26 22.33
C MET A 115 1.99 -15.91 21.67
N VAL A 116 1.27 -15.02 22.36
CA VAL A 116 1.01 -13.66 21.88
C VAL A 116 2.32 -12.89 21.78
N LYS A 117 3.17 -12.91 22.82
CA LYS A 117 4.49 -12.28 22.79
C LYS A 117 5.40 -12.84 21.70
N GLU A 118 5.40 -14.16 21.48
CA GLU A 118 6.15 -14.80 20.40
C GLU A 118 5.65 -14.32 19.02
N TYR A 119 4.33 -14.26 18.84
CA TYR A 119 3.72 -13.76 17.62
C TYR A 119 4.10 -12.30 17.37
N GLU A 120 3.98 -11.43 18.39
CA GLU A 120 4.37 -10.02 18.35
C GLU A 120 5.86 -9.86 18.01
N ALA A 121 6.73 -10.63 18.66
CA ALA A 121 8.16 -10.61 18.39
C ALA A 121 8.51 -11.08 16.96
N ARG A 122 7.66 -11.91 16.35
CA ARG A 122 7.82 -12.38 14.97
C ARG A 122 7.33 -11.36 13.94
N ILE A 123 6.27 -10.62 14.23
CA ILE A 123 5.76 -9.56 13.33
C ILE A 123 6.53 -8.23 13.48
N THR A 124 7.20 -8.02 14.61
CA THR A 124 8.03 -6.84 14.84
C THR A 124 9.18 -6.81 13.85
N TYR A 125 9.34 -5.67 13.16
CA TYR A 125 10.43 -5.49 12.21
C TYR A 125 11.78 -5.65 12.93
N LYS A 126 12.61 -6.55 12.42
CA LYS A 126 14.01 -6.68 12.83
C LYS A 126 14.87 -6.23 11.66
N GLU A 127 15.82 -5.35 11.94
CA GLU A 127 16.84 -4.97 10.97
C GLU A 127 17.62 -6.24 10.58
N LYS A 128 17.39 -6.74 9.36
CA LYS A 128 18.11 -7.89 8.82
C LYS A 128 19.28 -7.35 8.00
N GLU A 129 20.50 -7.51 8.50
CA GLU A 129 21.69 -7.29 7.69
C GLU A 129 21.66 -8.24 6.48
N LEU A 130 21.92 -7.71 5.29
CA LEU A 130 21.93 -8.49 4.06
C LEU A 130 23.06 -9.52 4.12
N SER A 131 22.70 -10.80 4.28
CA SER A 131 23.64 -11.92 4.35
C SER A 131 23.50 -12.83 3.12
N PRO A 132 24.53 -13.61 2.78
CA PRO A 132 24.42 -14.60 1.71
C PRO A 132 23.39 -15.70 1.98
N GLU A 133 23.09 -15.96 3.25
CA GLU A 133 22.12 -16.98 3.68
C GLU A 133 20.68 -16.50 3.44
N CYS A 134 20.46 -15.18 3.38
CA CYS A 134 19.15 -14.58 3.13
C CYS A 134 19.28 -13.41 2.12
N PRO A 135 19.56 -13.69 0.83
CA PRO A 135 19.74 -12.64 -0.16
C PRO A 135 18.42 -11.91 -0.42
N PRO A 136 18.47 -10.60 -0.73
CA PRO A 136 17.28 -9.82 -1.02
C PRO A 136 16.46 -10.37 -2.19
N ILE A 137 15.14 -10.16 -2.11
CA ILE A 137 14.17 -10.62 -3.09
C ILE A 137 14.38 -9.93 -4.45
N SER A 138 13.97 -10.60 -5.52
CA SER A 138 13.86 -9.99 -6.84
C SER A 138 12.94 -8.77 -6.77
N GLY A 139 13.41 -7.62 -7.27
CA GLY A 139 12.72 -6.33 -7.15
C GLY A 139 13.24 -5.42 -6.03
N TYR A 140 14.21 -5.88 -5.23
CA TYR A 140 14.95 -5.01 -4.31
C TYR A 140 15.69 -3.91 -5.08
N THR A 141 15.43 -2.66 -4.71
CA THR A 141 15.94 -1.45 -5.40
C THR A 141 17.16 -0.84 -4.72
N GLY A 142 17.55 -1.34 -3.53
CA GLY A 142 18.73 -0.86 -2.82
C GLY A 142 20.03 -1.30 -3.48
N HIS A 143 21.14 -0.65 -3.08
CA HIS A 143 22.47 -1.00 -3.57
C HIS A 143 22.91 -2.35 -2.99
N ILE A 144 23.49 -3.21 -3.83
CA ILE A 144 24.15 -4.44 -3.40
C ILE A 144 25.60 -4.42 -3.89
N PRO A 145 26.57 -4.44 -2.97
CA PRO A 145 27.98 -4.39 -3.32
C PRO A 145 28.35 -5.54 -4.25
N ARG A 146 29.20 -5.25 -5.25
CA ARG A 146 29.81 -6.26 -6.14
C ARG A 146 28.87 -7.10 -7.02
N VAL A 147 27.56 -6.80 -7.05
CA VAL A 147 26.62 -7.49 -7.96
C VAL A 147 26.84 -7.02 -9.39
N LYS A 148 26.64 -5.73 -9.69
CA LYS A 148 26.65 -5.22 -11.07
C LYS A 148 27.98 -5.34 -11.82
N ALA A 149 29.08 -5.55 -11.09
CA ALA A 149 30.43 -5.59 -11.65
C ALA A 149 30.94 -7.02 -11.91
N SER A 150 30.18 -8.05 -11.53
CA SER A 150 30.60 -9.44 -11.65
C SER A 150 29.97 -10.10 -12.87
N GLU A 151 30.73 -10.94 -13.56
CA GLU A 151 30.26 -11.73 -14.72
C GLU A 151 29.05 -12.61 -14.35
N GLU A 152 28.98 -13.06 -13.10
CA GLU A 152 27.88 -13.86 -12.59
C GLU A 152 26.54 -13.10 -12.58
N SER A 153 26.55 -11.76 -12.46
CA SER A 153 25.32 -10.97 -12.49
C SER A 153 24.67 -10.88 -13.88
N LEU A 154 25.46 -11.09 -14.94
CA LEU A 154 25.01 -11.02 -16.32
C LEU A 154 24.37 -12.33 -16.80
N SER A 155 24.74 -13.46 -16.18
CA SER A 155 24.34 -14.80 -16.61
C SER A 155 23.45 -15.55 -15.60
N GLN A 156 23.44 -15.16 -14.32
CA GLN A 156 22.70 -15.86 -13.27
C GLN A 156 21.45 -15.10 -12.84
N ARG A 157 20.53 -15.83 -12.19
CA ARG A 157 19.35 -15.22 -11.54
C ARG A 157 19.81 -14.21 -10.47
N TYR A 158 19.00 -13.18 -10.25
CA TYR A 158 19.32 -12.11 -9.30
C TYR A 158 19.71 -12.63 -7.90
N SER A 159 18.92 -13.52 -7.30
CA SER A 159 19.19 -14.03 -5.96
C SER A 159 20.50 -14.82 -5.85
N THR A 160 20.87 -15.56 -6.90
CA THR A 160 22.12 -16.33 -6.93
C THR A 160 23.34 -15.45 -7.16
N ALA A 161 23.24 -14.44 -8.03
CA ALA A 161 24.29 -13.43 -8.22
C ALA A 161 24.53 -12.62 -6.94
N VAL A 162 23.46 -12.18 -6.28
CA VAL A 162 23.52 -11.47 -5.00
C VAL A 162 24.16 -12.31 -3.92
N ARG A 163 23.74 -13.56 -3.76
CA ARG A 163 24.35 -14.48 -2.78
C ARG A 163 25.86 -14.57 -2.96
N LYS A 164 26.34 -14.84 -4.18
CA LYS A 164 27.76 -14.91 -4.50
C LYS A 164 28.51 -13.60 -4.24
N SER A 165 27.89 -12.46 -4.58
CA SER A 165 28.49 -11.14 -4.33
C SER A 165 28.68 -10.86 -2.84
N LEU A 166 27.71 -11.26 -2.01
CA LEU A 166 27.76 -11.10 -0.56
C LEU A 166 28.76 -12.09 0.06
N GLU A 167 28.92 -13.30 -0.49
CA GLU A 167 29.96 -14.27 -0.09
C GLU A 167 31.36 -13.68 -0.34
N ARG A 168 31.62 -13.16 -1.54
CA ARG A 168 32.88 -12.48 -1.86
C ARG A 168 33.16 -11.30 -0.95
N LEU A 169 32.15 -10.48 -0.66
CA LEU A 169 32.29 -9.35 0.27
C LEU A 169 32.61 -9.81 1.70
N ARG A 170 32.07 -10.97 2.12
CA ARG A 170 32.36 -11.55 3.44
C ARG A 170 33.81 -12.03 3.52
N GLU A 171 34.30 -12.69 2.48
CA GLU A 171 35.70 -13.14 2.39
C GLU A 171 36.68 -11.96 2.31
N GLU A 172 36.36 -10.94 1.50
CA GLU A 172 37.13 -9.71 1.40
C GLU A 172 37.26 -9.01 2.77
N ARG A 173 36.15 -8.88 3.51
CA ARG A 173 36.16 -8.32 4.87
C ARG A 173 37.02 -9.12 5.83
N LYS A 174 36.95 -10.46 5.81
CA LYS A 174 37.82 -11.32 6.62
C LYS A 174 39.30 -11.12 6.28
N ARG A 175 39.61 -11.08 4.98
CA ARG A 175 40.96 -10.85 4.47
C ARG A 175 41.51 -9.49 4.92
N GLN A 176 40.73 -8.42 4.73
CA GLN A 176 41.12 -7.07 5.18
C GLN A 176 41.33 -7.01 6.69
N HIS A 177 40.44 -7.63 7.47
CA HIS A 177 40.59 -7.68 8.93
C HIS A 177 41.86 -8.42 9.35
N TYR A 178 42.20 -9.52 8.67
CA TYR A 178 43.45 -10.24 8.91
C TYR A 178 44.68 -9.36 8.64
N PHE A 179 44.74 -8.68 7.50
CA PHE A 179 45.84 -7.76 7.18
C PHE A 179 45.93 -6.58 8.15
N LYS A 180 44.77 -6.03 8.55
CA LYS A 180 44.72 -4.96 9.55
C LYS A 180 45.28 -5.40 10.90
N GLY A 181 44.95 -6.61 11.35
CA GLY A 181 45.50 -7.18 12.58
C GLY A 181 47.03 -7.28 12.54
N ILE A 182 47.58 -7.77 11.43
CA ILE A 182 49.04 -7.82 11.21
C ILE A 182 49.66 -6.42 11.25
N GLN A 183 49.04 -5.45 10.59
CA GLN A 183 49.53 -4.07 10.58
C GLN A 183 49.51 -3.46 11.99
N ASP A 184 48.43 -3.68 12.74
CA ASP A 184 48.31 -3.22 14.13
C ASP A 184 49.38 -3.88 15.03
N ASP A 185 49.74 -5.15 14.79
CA ASP A 185 50.83 -5.85 15.49
C ASP A 185 52.20 -5.26 15.18
N ILE A 186 52.47 -4.96 13.91
CA ILE A 186 53.71 -4.29 13.48
C ILE A 186 53.81 -2.90 14.12
N ASP A 187 52.74 -2.11 14.06
CA ASP A 187 52.72 -0.76 14.64
C ASP A 187 52.89 -0.80 16.16
N ARG A 188 52.34 -1.82 16.84
CA ARG A 188 52.57 -2.08 18.27
C ARG A 188 54.04 -2.40 18.56
N ALA A 189 54.68 -3.24 17.75
CA ALA A 189 56.08 -3.61 17.91
C ALA A 189 57.02 -2.41 17.72
N ILE A 190 56.80 -1.60 16.67
CA ILE A 190 57.56 -0.37 16.41
C ILE A 190 57.44 0.62 17.59
N LYS A 191 56.21 0.87 18.07
CA LYS A 191 55.99 1.72 19.26
C LYS A 191 56.64 1.18 20.53
N GLY A 192 56.78 -0.15 20.64
CA GLY A 192 57.46 -0.80 21.76
C GLY A 192 58.97 -0.53 21.75
N LEU A 193 59.58 -0.57 20.57
CA LEU A 193 61.00 -0.28 20.35
C LEU A 193 61.33 1.20 20.60
N ASP A 194 60.49 2.14 20.12
CA ASP A 194 60.69 3.57 20.37
C ASP A 194 60.66 3.91 21.88
N LYS A 195 59.83 3.21 22.67
CA LYS A 195 59.77 3.39 24.14
C LYS A 195 60.97 2.81 24.89
N GLN A 196 61.71 1.88 24.30
CA GLN A 196 62.95 1.34 24.87
C GLN A 196 64.10 2.31 24.63
N CYS A 197 64.23 2.86 23.41
CA CYS A 197 65.27 3.85 23.10
C CYS A 197 65.15 5.15 23.92
N LEU A 198 63.93 5.58 24.27
CA LEU A 198 63.68 6.77 25.11
C LEU A 198 63.99 6.60 26.61
N LYS A 199 64.40 5.40 27.05
CA LYS A 199 64.79 5.12 28.45
C LYS A 199 66.31 5.01 28.65
N ASP A 200 67.08 4.97 27.57
CA ASP A 200 68.52 4.77 27.59
C ASP A 200 69.32 6.10 27.43
N ASP A 201 68.64 7.24 27.40
CA ASP A 201 69.18 8.61 27.52
C ASP A 201 68.77 9.23 28.89
#